data_AF-A0AAU9AP07-F1
#
_entry.id   AF-A0AAU9AP07-F1
#
_cell.length_a   1.000
_cell.length_b   1.000
_cell.length_c   1.000
_cell.angle_alpha   90.00
_cell.angle_beta   90.00
_cell.angle_gamma   90.00
#
_symmetry.space_group_name_H-M   'P 1'
#
loop_
_entity.id
_entity.type
_entity.pdbx_description
1 polymer ?
#
loop_
_entity_poly.entity_id
_entity_poly.type
_entity_poly.pdbx_seq_one_letter_code
_entity_poly.pdbx_strand_id
1 'polypeptide(L)'
;MLSALLPLLAASCAEPAGCASEPATHPKGQCRARYYQTDFGDRGVTQAMVECASDAGNLGGNIVAIPSLRAGIGLRWLDPQTLEVALAPGGRRDDMRSQDVYAGLRLRYVYRDLRPDEPAWAGCGLAARTR
;
A
#
# COMPACT_ATOMS: atom_id res chain seq x y z
N MET A 1 22.47 9.38 45.85
CA MET A 1 22.27 8.16 45.06
C MET A 1 21.06 8.37 44.16
N LEU A 2 21.28 8.25 42.85
CA LEU A 2 20.27 8.39 41.79
C LEU A 2 19.21 7.28 41.91
N SER A 3 17.94 7.63 41.80
CA SER A 3 16.91 6.70 41.32
C SER A 3 16.05 7.44 40.30
N ALA A 4 16.39 7.21 39.03
CA ALA A 4 15.62 7.64 37.88
C ALA A 4 14.38 6.75 37.75
N LEU A 5 13.19 7.34 37.87
CA LEU A 5 11.94 6.70 37.47
C LEU A 5 11.78 6.93 35.96
N LEU A 6 12.20 5.93 35.19
CA LEU A 6 11.92 5.83 33.76
C LEU A 6 10.40 5.81 33.53
N PRO A 7 9.85 6.63 32.61
CA PRO A 7 8.49 6.42 32.15
C PRO A 7 8.49 5.14 31.29
N LEU A 8 7.75 4.14 31.74
CA LEU A 8 7.38 2.98 30.93
C LEU A 8 6.60 3.50 29.72
N LEU A 9 7.31 3.68 28.61
CA LEU A 9 6.76 3.77 27.26
C LEU A 9 6.06 2.44 26.96
N ALA A 10 4.82 2.31 27.41
CA ALA A 10 3.86 1.45 26.74
C ALA A 10 3.49 2.15 25.42
N ALA A 11 4.42 2.13 24.46
CA ALA A 11 4.04 2.24 23.07
C ALA A 11 3.24 0.97 22.77
N SER A 12 1.94 1.05 23.05
CA SER A 12 0.95 0.17 22.47
C SER A 12 1.15 0.29 20.96
N CYS A 13 1.80 -0.72 20.37
CA CYS A 13 1.68 -1.00 18.95
C CYS A 13 0.24 -1.48 18.74
N ALA A 14 -0.71 -0.55 18.83
CA ALA A 14 -1.96 -0.71 18.12
C ALA A 14 -1.57 -0.78 16.64
N GLU A 15 -1.69 -1.96 16.03
CA GLU A 15 -1.65 -2.08 14.58
C GLU A 15 -2.63 -1.04 14.01
N PRO A 16 -2.19 -0.13 13.14
CA PRO A 16 -3.06 0.95 12.72
C PRO A 16 -4.24 0.34 11.97
N ALA A 17 -5.45 0.61 12.44
CA ALA A 17 -6.66 0.41 11.68
C ALA A 17 -6.49 1.09 10.31
N GLY A 18 -6.32 0.31 9.25
CA GLY A 18 -6.21 0.79 7.87
C GLY A 18 -4.90 1.49 7.52
N CYS A 19 -3.86 0.72 7.23
CA CYS A 19 -2.65 1.23 6.57
C CYS A 19 -2.99 1.45 5.08
N ALA A 20 -2.60 2.58 4.49
CA ALA A 20 -2.79 2.86 3.07
C ALA A 20 -1.62 3.63 2.46
N SER A 21 -1.38 3.49 1.15
CA SER A 21 -0.40 4.29 0.42
C SER A 21 -0.77 5.78 0.38
N GLU A 22 0.18 6.60 -0.07
CA GLU A 22 -0.15 7.92 -0.60
C GLU A 22 -1.16 7.80 -1.76
N PRO A 23 -2.05 8.80 -1.92
CA PRO A 23 -3.01 8.80 -3.00
C PRO A 23 -2.33 9.08 -4.35
N ALA A 24 -2.70 8.29 -5.36
CA ALA A 24 -2.43 8.57 -6.76
C ALA A 24 -3.62 9.29 -7.39
N THR A 25 -3.40 10.52 -7.84
CA THR A 25 -4.45 11.37 -8.44
C THR A 25 -4.68 11.01 -9.91
N HIS A 26 -5.92 10.71 -10.26
CA HIS A 26 -6.44 10.54 -11.62
C HIS A 26 -7.47 11.64 -11.90
N PRO A 27 -7.70 12.07 -13.16
CA PRO A 27 -8.71 13.09 -13.49
C PRO A 27 -10.14 12.77 -13.03
N LYS A 28 -10.46 11.49 -12.85
CA LYS A 28 -11.78 11.00 -12.40
C LYS A 28 -11.84 10.60 -10.92
N GLY A 29 -10.75 10.78 -10.16
CA GLY A 29 -10.71 10.26 -8.79
C GLY A 29 -9.33 10.08 -8.18
N GLN A 30 -9.30 9.68 -6.92
CA GLN A 30 -8.04 9.35 -6.21
C GLN A 30 -7.96 7.87 -5.90
N CYS A 31 -6.77 7.29 -6.01
CA CYS A 31 -6.55 5.87 -5.71
C CYS A 31 -5.51 5.66 -4.62
N ARG A 32 -5.68 4.66 -3.77
CA ARG A 32 -4.75 4.27 -2.70
C ARG A 32 -4.62 2.74 -2.67
N ALA A 33 -3.46 2.23 -2.31
CA ALA A 33 -3.29 0.82 -1.96
C ALA A 33 -3.59 0.66 -0.47
N ARG A 34 -4.69 -0.01 -0.11
CA ARG A 34 -5.01 -0.41 1.26
C ARG A 34 -4.44 -1.78 1.56
N TYR A 35 -3.94 -1.96 2.76
CA TYR A 35 -3.36 -3.22 3.22
C TYR A 35 -4.26 -3.86 4.25
N TYR A 36 -4.46 -5.17 4.11
CA TYR A 36 -5.12 -5.99 5.12
C TYR A 36 -4.46 -7.37 5.19
N GLN A 37 -4.50 -7.98 6.38
CA GLN A 37 -4.03 -9.35 6.55
C GLN A 37 -5.12 -10.32 6.07
N THR A 38 -4.70 -11.37 5.38
CA THR A 38 -5.57 -12.45 4.92
C THR A 38 -4.75 -13.72 4.77
N ASP A 39 -5.42 -14.87 4.67
CA ASP A 39 -4.76 -16.11 4.28
C ASP A 39 -4.66 -16.23 2.77
N PHE A 40 -3.54 -16.78 2.29
CA PHE A 40 -3.31 -17.14 0.89
C PHE A 40 -2.83 -18.59 0.81
N GLY A 41 -3.78 -19.50 0.63
CA GLY A 41 -3.56 -20.92 0.92
C GLY A 41 -3.36 -21.11 2.43
N ASP A 42 -2.28 -21.77 2.81
CA ASP A 42 -2.01 -22.24 4.18
C ASP A 42 -1.24 -21.20 5.02
N ARG A 43 -1.10 -19.97 4.53
CA ARG A 43 -0.18 -18.96 5.06
C ARG A 43 -0.78 -17.56 5.06
N GLY A 44 -0.53 -16.82 6.15
CA GLY A 44 -0.87 -15.41 6.25
C GLY A 44 -0.04 -14.55 5.29
N VAL A 45 -0.69 -13.57 4.66
CA VAL A 45 -0.09 -12.56 3.80
C VAL A 45 -0.74 -11.21 4.04
N THR A 46 -0.01 -10.15 3.72
CA THR A 46 -0.57 -8.82 3.55
C THR A 46 -1.07 -8.68 2.11
N GLN A 47 -2.39 -8.60 1.93
CA GLN A 47 -2.97 -8.29 0.63
C GLN A 47 -3.07 -6.78 0.46
N ALA A 48 -2.60 -6.30 -0.68
CA ALA A 48 -2.78 -4.92 -1.10
C ALA A 48 -3.94 -4.83 -2.09
N MET A 49 -4.92 -4.01 -1.76
CA MET A 49 -6.07 -3.70 -2.60
C MET A 49 -5.96 -2.26 -3.06
N VAL A 50 -6.03 -2.04 -4.37
CA VAL A 50 -6.24 -0.69 -4.89
C VAL A 50 -7.69 -0.32 -4.63
N GLU A 51 -7.89 0.81 -3.97
CA GLU A 51 -9.18 1.47 -3.86
C GLU A 51 -9.12 2.83 -4.52
N CYS A 52 -10.04 3.06 -5.44
CA CYS A 52 -10.21 4.31 -6.16
C CYS A 52 -11.56 4.94 -5.78
N ALA A 53 -11.53 6.16 -5.29
CA ALA A 53 -12.72 6.97 -5.08
C ALA A 53 -13.07 7.71 -6.38
N SER A 54 -14.27 7.48 -6.92
CA SER A 54 -14.83 8.25 -8.05
C SER A 54 -16.27 8.66 -7.75
N ASP A 55 -16.85 9.42 -8.68
CA ASP A 55 -18.26 9.83 -8.66
C ASP A 55 -19.25 8.65 -8.57
N ALA A 56 -18.84 7.44 -8.98
CA ALA A 56 -19.63 6.22 -8.91
C ALA A 56 -19.41 5.40 -7.61
N GLY A 57 -18.61 5.91 -6.66
CA GLY A 57 -18.31 5.28 -5.38
C GLY A 57 -16.86 4.79 -5.22
N ASN A 58 -16.61 4.02 -4.16
CA ASN A 58 -15.34 3.35 -3.92
C ASN A 58 -15.32 2.05 -4.72
N LEU A 59 -14.39 1.92 -5.67
CA LEU A 59 -14.17 0.64 -6.34
C LEU A 59 -12.69 0.30 -6.47
N GLY A 60 -12.40 -0.93 -6.84
CA GLY A 60 -11.05 -1.42 -6.99
C GLY A 60 -10.96 -2.89 -6.59
N GLY A 61 -9.74 -3.40 -6.47
CA GLY A 61 -9.50 -4.82 -6.31
C GLY A 61 -8.08 -5.15 -5.86
N ASN A 62 -7.88 -6.42 -5.54
CA ASN A 62 -6.61 -6.94 -5.07
C ASN A 62 -5.58 -6.84 -6.19
N ILE A 63 -4.42 -6.26 -5.89
CA ILE A 63 -3.35 -6.08 -6.88
C ILE A 63 -2.17 -7.02 -6.62
N VAL A 64 -1.86 -7.30 -5.35
CA VAL A 64 -0.75 -8.18 -4.97
C VAL A 64 -0.94 -8.72 -3.55
N ALA A 65 -0.54 -9.96 -3.33
CA ALA A 65 -0.35 -10.56 -2.02
C ALA A 65 1.14 -10.57 -1.66
N ILE A 66 1.49 -9.97 -0.53
CA ILE A 66 2.87 -9.80 -0.07
C ILE A 66 3.03 -10.54 1.27
N PRO A 67 3.89 -11.56 1.37
CA PRO A 67 4.05 -12.32 2.61
C PRO A 67 4.58 -11.50 3.78
N SER A 68 5.40 -10.48 3.49
CA SER A 68 5.97 -9.59 4.50
C SER A 68 6.15 -8.21 3.89
N LEU A 69 5.37 -7.24 4.37
CA LEU A 69 5.41 -5.86 3.92
C LEU A 69 6.59 -5.13 4.59
N ARG A 70 7.69 -4.95 3.84
CA ARG A 70 8.90 -4.23 4.34
C ARG A 70 8.86 -2.72 4.08
N ALA A 71 8.09 -2.32 3.08
CA ALA A 71 7.84 -0.95 2.67
C ALA A 71 6.41 -0.88 2.14
N GLY A 72 5.89 0.33 1.98
CA GLY A 72 4.60 0.55 1.33
C GLY A 72 4.66 0.23 -0.16
N ILE A 73 3.52 0.43 -0.81
CA ILE A 73 3.34 0.35 -2.25
C ILE A 73 3.19 1.77 -2.78
N GLY A 74 4.02 2.13 -3.75
CA GLY A 74 3.87 3.37 -4.50
C GLY A 74 2.85 3.20 -5.62
N LEU A 75 1.99 4.19 -5.81
CA LEU A 75 1.02 4.22 -6.90
C LEU A 75 1.26 5.45 -7.78
N ARG A 76 1.23 5.28 -9.10
CA ARG A 76 1.35 6.38 -10.05
C ARG A 76 0.56 6.10 -11.32
N TRP A 77 -0.26 7.05 -11.75
CA TRP A 77 -0.94 6.95 -13.04
C TRP A 77 0.04 7.26 -14.18
N LEU A 78 0.14 6.37 -15.16
CA LEU A 78 0.91 6.61 -16.39
C LEU A 78 0.02 7.23 -17.47
N ASP A 79 -1.23 6.79 -17.50
CA ASP A 79 -2.28 7.24 -18.39
C ASP A 79 -3.65 6.95 -17.71
N PRO A 80 -4.79 7.32 -18.31
CA PRO A 80 -6.10 7.13 -17.68
C PRO A 80 -6.53 5.68 -17.41
N GLN A 81 -5.80 4.68 -17.91
CA GLN A 81 -6.12 3.26 -17.76
C GLN A 81 -4.97 2.45 -17.16
N THR A 82 -3.76 3.00 -17.09
CA THR A 82 -2.57 2.29 -16.61
C THR A 82 -2.11 2.86 -15.27
N LEU A 83 -2.22 2.04 -14.22
CA LEU A 83 -1.69 2.32 -12.89
C LEU A 83 -0.36 1.58 -12.71
N GLU A 84 0.71 2.35 -12.50
CA GLU A 84 2.00 1.83 -12.08
C GLU A 84 1.99 1.55 -10.58
N VAL A 85 2.43 0.35 -10.23
CA VAL A 85 2.52 -0.18 -8.87
C VAL A 85 3.99 -0.43 -8.54
N ALA A 86 4.53 0.35 -7.62
CA ALA A 86 5.90 0.24 -7.16
C ALA A 86 5.99 -0.64 -5.90
N LEU A 87 6.74 -1.73 -5.97
CA LEU A 87 6.87 -2.72 -4.89
C LEU A 87 8.32 -2.81 -4.40
N ALA A 88 8.52 -3.06 -3.11
CA ALA A 88 9.87 -3.31 -2.58
C ALA A 88 10.58 -4.44 -3.36
N PRO A 89 11.86 -4.27 -3.74
CA PRO A 89 12.61 -5.27 -4.49
C PRO A 89 12.93 -6.50 -3.62
N GLY A 90 13.18 -7.64 -4.27
CA GLY A 90 13.71 -8.86 -3.63
C GLY A 90 12.73 -9.64 -2.74
N GLY A 91 11.48 -9.21 -2.63
CA GLY A 91 10.42 -9.94 -1.92
C GLY A 91 9.64 -10.89 -2.84
N ARG A 92 9.14 -12.01 -2.27
CA ARG A 92 8.12 -12.82 -2.95
C ARG A 92 6.83 -11.99 -3.11
N ARG A 93 6.22 -12.08 -4.29
CA ARG A 93 4.99 -11.39 -4.65
C ARG A 93 4.06 -12.45 -5.23
N ASP A 94 2.96 -12.68 -4.55
CA ASP A 94 1.93 -13.63 -4.97
C ASP A 94 0.74 -12.84 -5.54
N ASP A 95 -0.08 -13.46 -6.41
CA ASP A 95 -1.28 -12.85 -6.99
C ASP A 95 -1.05 -11.46 -7.62
N MET A 96 0.06 -11.28 -8.35
CA MET A 96 0.35 -10.04 -9.07
C MET A 96 -0.62 -9.89 -10.26
N ARG A 97 -1.72 -9.17 -10.04
CA ARG A 97 -2.73 -8.96 -11.09
C ARG A 97 -2.22 -8.05 -12.17
N SER A 98 -2.51 -8.36 -13.42
CA SER A 98 -2.18 -7.49 -14.56
C SER A 98 -3.28 -6.48 -14.90
N GLN A 99 -4.50 -6.70 -14.41
CA GLN A 99 -5.66 -5.85 -14.68
C GLN A 99 -6.80 -6.07 -13.67
N ASP A 100 -7.72 -5.09 -13.59
CA ASP A 100 -9.03 -5.22 -12.93
C ASP A 100 -10.06 -4.30 -13.63
N VAL A 101 -11.33 -4.36 -13.20
CA VAL A 101 -12.41 -3.51 -13.73
C VAL A 101 -12.98 -2.62 -12.63
N TYR A 102 -12.96 -1.32 -12.90
CA TYR A 102 -13.39 -0.24 -12.02
C TYR A 102 -14.51 0.57 -12.66
N ALA A 103 -15.77 0.47 -12.19
CA ALA A 103 -16.92 1.16 -12.80
C ALA A 103 -17.02 0.99 -14.33
N GLY A 104 -16.72 -0.22 -14.83
CA GLY A 104 -16.68 -0.52 -16.27
C GLY A 104 -15.41 -0.04 -17.00
N LEU A 105 -14.53 0.73 -16.34
CA LEU A 105 -13.20 1.06 -16.83
C LEU A 105 -12.24 -0.09 -16.54
N ARG A 106 -11.65 -0.67 -17.58
CA ARG A 106 -10.57 -1.64 -17.43
C ARG A 106 -9.29 -0.90 -17.03
N LEU A 107 -8.75 -1.25 -15.87
CA LEU A 107 -7.46 -0.79 -15.38
C LEU A 107 -6.40 -1.84 -15.69
N ARG A 108 -5.24 -1.39 -16.14
CA ARG A 108 -4.03 -2.20 -16.31
C ARG A 108 -3.05 -1.85 -15.19
N TYR A 109 -2.42 -2.87 -14.63
CA TYR A 109 -1.35 -2.71 -13.65
C TYR A 109 0.00 -3.01 -14.30
N VAL A 110 0.95 -2.11 -14.08
CA VAL A 110 2.36 -2.34 -14.45
C VAL A 110 3.21 -2.22 -13.20
N TYR A 111 4.12 -3.16 -13.03
CA TYR A 111 4.92 -3.25 -11.81
C TYR A 111 6.33 -2.77 -12.07
N ARG A 112 6.88 -2.06 -11.09
CA ARG A 112 8.30 -1.75 -11.03
C ARG A 112 8.82 -1.89 -9.61
N ASP A 113 10.13 -1.85 -9.47
CA ASP A 113 10.73 -1.75 -8.15
C ASP A 113 10.53 -0.35 -7.58
N LEU A 114 10.19 -0.32 -6.29
CA LEU A 114 10.14 0.87 -5.48
C LEU A 114 11.56 1.32 -5.15
N ARG A 115 11.84 2.61 -5.31
CA ARG A 115 13.15 3.17 -5.01
C ARG A 115 13.21 3.66 -3.55
N PRO A 116 14.38 3.60 -2.89
CA PRO A 116 14.53 4.02 -1.49
C PRO A 116 14.22 5.50 -1.19
N ASP A 117 14.29 6.37 -2.20
CA ASP A 117 14.00 7.80 -2.10
C ASP A 117 12.52 8.13 -2.25
N GLU A 118 11.68 7.15 -2.58
CA GLU A 118 10.25 7.38 -2.75
C GLU A 118 9.51 7.34 -1.41
N PRO A 119 8.48 8.18 -1.20
CA PRO A 119 7.76 8.26 0.07
C PRO A 119 7.21 6.91 0.55
N ALA A 120 6.71 6.08 -0.37
CA ALA A 120 6.18 4.75 -0.05
C ALA A 120 7.24 3.81 0.54
N TRP A 121 8.55 4.09 0.37
CA TRP A 121 9.61 3.30 0.96
C TRP A 121 9.56 3.30 2.49
N ALA A 122 9.08 4.40 3.09
CA ALA A 122 8.95 4.54 4.54
C ALA A 122 7.87 3.63 5.16
N GLY A 123 7.05 2.96 4.35
CA GLY A 123 5.88 2.22 4.82
C GLY A 123 4.58 2.97 4.56
N CYS A 124 3.47 2.49 5.12
CA CYS A 124 2.22 3.23 5.09
C CYS A 124 2.02 4.00 6.40
N GLY A 125 1.89 5.32 6.25
CA GLY A 125 1.76 6.26 7.35
C GLY A 125 3.07 6.97 7.70
N LEU A 126 3.14 8.25 7.32
CA LEU A 126 4.06 9.31 7.75
C LEU A 126 5.31 9.54 6.90
N ALA A 127 5.40 10.79 6.40
CA ALA A 127 6.64 11.42 5.96
C ALA A 127 7.73 11.18 7.00
N ALA A 128 8.94 10.84 6.53
CA ALA A 128 10.12 10.76 7.37
C ALA A 128 10.21 12.01 8.24
N ARG A 129 10.19 11.83 9.57
CA ARG A 129 10.52 12.91 10.50
C ARG A 129 11.92 13.39 10.16
N THR A 130 12.01 14.61 9.65
CA THR A 130 13.25 15.35 9.47
C THR A 130 13.98 15.38 10.80
N ARG A 131 15.22 14.90 10.84
CA ARG A 131 16.19 15.24 11.87
C ARG A 131 17.28 16.07 11.23
#